data_AF-A0A3Q2DRC0-F1
#
_entry.id   AF-A0A3Q2DRC0-F1
#
_cell.length_a   1.000
_cell.length_b   1.000
_cell.length_c   1.000
_cell.angle_alpha   90.00
_cell.angle_beta   90.00
_cell.angle_gamma   90.00
#
_symmetry.space_group_name_H-M   'P 1'
#
loop_
_entity.id
_entity.type
_entity.pdbx_description
1 polymer ?
#
loop_
_entity_poly.entity_id
_entity_poly.type
_entity_poly.pdbx_seq_one_letter_code
_entity_poly.pdbx_strand_id
1 'polypeptide(L)'
;MDITSRCTLGDPNKLPEGVPQPARMPYVSDKHPRQTLEVINLLRKHRELCDVVLVVGAKKIYAHRVILSACSPYFRAMFTGELAESRQTEVVIRDIDERAMELLIDFAYTSQVTVEEGNVQTLLPAACLLQLAEIQEACCEFLKRQLDPSNCLGIRVLQHVRLPLLSPKFLVGTVGSDPLIKSDEECRDLVDEAKNYLLLPQERPLMQGPRTRPRKPIRCGEVLFAVGGWCSGDAISSVERYDPQTNEWRMVASMSKRRCGVGVSVLDDLLYAVGGHDGSSYLNSVERYDPKTNQWSSDVAPTSTCRTSVGVAVLGGFLYAVGGQDGVSCLNIVERYDPKENKWTRVASMSTRRLGVAVAVLGGFLYAVGGSDGTSPLNTVERYNPQENRWHTVSPMGTRRKHLGCAVYQDMIYSVGGRDDTTELSSAERYNPRTNQWSPVVAMTSRRSGVGLAVVNGQLMAVGGFDGTTYLKTIEVYDPDANTWRLYGGMNYRRLGGGVGVIKMTHCESHIW
;
A
#
# COMPACT_ATOMS: atom_id res chain seq x y z
N MET A 1 -54.37 46.70 38.82
CA MET A 1 -53.00 46.91 38.30
C MET A 1 -52.62 45.62 37.59
N ASP A 2 -52.31 45.77 36.29
CA ASP A 2 -51.62 44.88 35.33
C ASP A 2 -52.11 43.43 35.13
N ILE A 3 -52.70 43.03 33.99
CA ILE A 3 -52.20 42.98 32.58
C ILE A 3 -50.93 42.09 32.52
N THR A 4 -51.00 40.82 32.09
CA THR A 4 -50.82 40.45 30.68
C THR A 4 -51.08 38.96 30.43
N SER A 5 -51.62 38.69 29.24
CA SER A 5 -51.96 37.41 28.63
C SER A 5 -50.77 36.72 27.95
N ARG A 6 -50.90 35.40 27.72
CA ARG A 6 -50.41 34.63 26.54
C ARG A 6 -51.03 33.22 26.62
N CYS A 7 -52.14 32.94 25.94
CA CYS A 7 -52.24 32.44 24.56
C CYS A 7 -51.32 31.23 24.27
N THR A 8 -51.81 30.02 24.55
CA THR A 8 -51.34 28.78 23.92
C THR A 8 -52.04 28.62 22.57
N LEU A 9 -51.26 28.66 21.49
CA LEU A 9 -51.67 28.43 20.11
C LEU A 9 -52.19 27.00 19.95
N GLY A 10 -53.43 26.89 19.46
CA GLY A 10 -54.04 25.64 19.04
C GLY A 10 -53.39 25.10 17.76
N ASP A 11 -53.37 23.78 17.67
CA ASP A 11 -52.87 22.97 16.57
C ASP A 11 -53.49 23.36 15.20
N PRO A 12 -52.68 23.80 14.21
CA PRO A 12 -53.18 24.35 12.94
C PRO A 12 -53.72 23.32 11.92
N ASN A 13 -53.93 22.05 12.30
CA ASN A 13 -54.46 21.01 11.40
C ASN A 13 -55.87 20.49 11.73
N LYS A 14 -56.65 21.17 12.59
CA LYS A 14 -58.09 20.89 12.71
C LYS A 14 -58.88 21.61 11.62
N LEU A 15 -59.05 20.93 10.47
CA LEU A 15 -60.01 21.32 9.43
C LEU A 15 -61.46 21.20 9.96
N PRO A 16 -62.37 22.11 9.58
CA PRO A 16 -63.77 22.07 10.00
C PRO A 16 -64.51 20.88 9.35
N GLU A 17 -65.21 20.10 10.19
CA GLU A 17 -66.16 19.06 9.79
C GLU A 17 -67.32 19.69 9.00
N GLY A 18 -67.68 19.11 7.84
CA GLY A 18 -68.96 19.41 7.20
C GLY A 18 -69.00 19.64 5.69
N VAL A 19 -68.19 18.94 4.88
CA VAL A 19 -68.50 18.74 3.46
C VAL A 19 -68.39 17.24 3.15
N PRO A 20 -69.41 16.58 2.58
CA PRO A 20 -69.29 15.19 2.17
C PRO A 20 -68.18 15.10 1.11
N GLN A 21 -67.04 14.49 1.45
CA GLN A 21 -66.10 14.08 0.41
C GLN A 21 -66.81 13.05 -0.47
N PRO A 22 -66.76 13.17 -1.81
CA PRO A 22 -67.35 12.15 -2.68
C PRO A 22 -66.76 10.79 -2.30
N ALA A 23 -67.59 9.74 -2.29
CA ALA A 23 -67.14 8.39 -1.94
C ALA A 23 -65.91 8.03 -2.80
N ARG A 24 -64.74 7.95 -2.17
CA ARG A 24 -63.48 7.54 -2.81
C ARG A 24 -63.14 6.15 -2.34
N MET A 25 -63.09 5.19 -3.28
CA MET A 25 -62.60 3.84 -3.02
C MET A 25 -61.33 3.62 -3.84
N PRO A 26 -60.13 3.71 -3.24
CA PRO A 26 -58.90 3.36 -3.95
C PRO A 26 -58.91 1.86 -4.24
N TYR A 27 -58.75 1.49 -5.52
CA TYR A 27 -58.62 0.11 -5.97
C TYR A 27 -57.23 -0.09 -6.57
N VAL A 28 -56.51 -1.11 -6.09
CA VAL A 28 -55.24 -1.55 -6.64
C VAL A 28 -55.44 -2.99 -7.12
N SER A 29 -55.18 -3.25 -8.40
CA SER A 29 -55.31 -4.58 -8.97
C SER A 29 -53.99 -5.32 -8.90
N ASP A 30 -53.92 -6.41 -8.13
CA ASP A 30 -52.77 -7.30 -8.11
C ASP A 30 -52.65 -8.15 -9.40
N LYS A 31 -53.74 -8.24 -10.17
CA LYS A 31 -53.81 -9.04 -11.41
C LYS A 31 -53.32 -8.27 -12.64
N HIS A 32 -53.56 -6.96 -12.67
CA HIS A 32 -53.30 -6.14 -13.86
C HIS A 32 -51.82 -6.17 -14.30
N PRO A 33 -50.80 -6.00 -13.42
CA PRO A 33 -49.40 -6.05 -13.84
C PRO A 33 -49.01 -7.39 -14.47
N ARG A 34 -49.46 -8.49 -13.87
CA ARG A 34 -49.17 -9.84 -14.35
C ARG A 34 -49.83 -10.12 -15.71
N GLN A 35 -51.12 -9.82 -15.86
CA GLN A 35 -51.83 -10.01 -17.12
C GLN A 35 -51.25 -9.15 -18.25
N THR A 36 -50.83 -7.93 -17.94
CA THR A 36 -50.17 -7.04 -18.90
C THR A 36 -48.83 -7.60 -19.37
N LEU A 37 -47.97 -8.07 -18.45
CA LEU A 37 -46.70 -8.71 -18.82
C LEU A 37 -46.90 -10.02 -19.59
N GLU A 38 -47.92 -10.82 -19.25
CA GLU A 38 -48.27 -12.04 -19.99
C GLU A 38 -48.62 -11.73 -21.46
N VAL A 39 -49.43 -10.70 -21.71
CA VAL A 39 -49.76 -10.25 -23.07
C VAL A 39 -48.51 -9.71 -23.80
N ILE A 40 -47.69 -8.90 -23.12
CA ILE A 40 -46.47 -8.34 -23.72
C ILE A 40 -45.45 -9.44 -24.06
N ASN A 41 -45.36 -10.50 -23.24
CA ASN A 41 -44.54 -11.67 -23.55
C ASN A 41 -45.05 -12.43 -24.76
N LEU A 42 -46.38 -12.53 -24.94
CA LEU A 42 -46.99 -13.13 -26.13
C LEU A 42 -46.61 -12.35 -27.39
N LEU A 43 -46.71 -11.00 -27.35
CA LEU A 43 -46.27 -10.13 -28.45
C LEU A 43 -44.79 -10.35 -28.78
N ARG A 44 -43.91 -10.44 -27.76
CA ARG A 44 -42.49 -10.76 -27.96
C ARG A 44 -42.29 -12.10 -28.68
N LYS A 45 -43.01 -13.16 -28.26
CA LYS A 45 -42.91 -14.49 -28.88
C LYS A 45 -43.37 -14.50 -30.34
N HIS A 46 -44.36 -13.67 -30.69
CA HIS A 46 -44.80 -13.47 -32.07
C HIS A 46 -43.95 -12.44 -32.84
N ARG A 47 -42.95 -11.82 -32.20
CA ARG A 47 -42.10 -10.75 -32.75
C ARG A 47 -42.89 -9.52 -33.17
N GLU A 48 -44.04 -9.31 -32.55
CA GLU A 48 -44.88 -8.15 -32.77
C GLU A 48 -44.37 -7.00 -31.90
N LEU A 49 -44.32 -5.80 -32.49
CA LEU A 49 -43.90 -4.55 -31.82
C LEU A 49 -42.49 -4.56 -31.20
N CYS A 50 -41.67 -5.57 -31.50
CA CYS A 50 -40.28 -5.63 -31.06
C CYS A 50 -39.45 -4.57 -31.79
N ASP A 51 -38.86 -3.65 -31.03
CA ASP A 51 -38.11 -2.49 -31.50
C ASP A 51 -36.59 -2.63 -31.29
N VAL A 52 -36.14 -3.79 -30.80
CA VAL A 52 -34.73 -4.16 -30.67
C VAL A 52 -34.50 -5.66 -30.83
N VAL A 53 -33.36 -6.01 -31.42
CA VAL A 53 -32.83 -7.37 -31.50
C VAL A 53 -31.47 -7.41 -30.79
N LEU A 54 -31.35 -8.21 -29.75
CA LEU A 54 -30.08 -8.46 -29.07
C LEU A 54 -29.36 -9.62 -29.75
N VAL A 55 -28.11 -9.41 -30.14
CA VAL A 55 -27.24 -10.42 -30.75
C VAL A 55 -26.20 -10.85 -29.72
N VAL A 56 -26.27 -12.10 -29.26
CA VAL A 56 -25.34 -12.69 -28.30
C VAL A 56 -24.79 -13.98 -28.89
N GLY A 57 -23.49 -13.98 -29.21
CA GLY A 57 -22.88 -15.08 -29.97
C GLY A 57 -23.59 -15.31 -31.30
N ALA A 58 -24.12 -16.51 -31.52
CA ALA A 58 -24.89 -16.86 -32.71
C ALA A 58 -26.40 -16.58 -32.57
N LYS A 59 -26.88 -16.20 -31.37
CA LYS A 59 -28.30 -16.11 -31.05
C LYS A 59 -28.83 -14.68 -31.24
N LYS A 60 -30.01 -14.58 -31.89
CA LYS A 60 -30.77 -13.33 -32.04
C LYS A 60 -32.02 -13.38 -31.16
N ILE A 61 -32.15 -12.42 -30.24
CA ILE A 61 -33.25 -12.33 -29.27
C ILE A 61 -34.05 -11.05 -29.55
N TYR A 62 -35.31 -11.21 -29.95
CA TYR A 62 -36.23 -10.09 -30.20
C TYR A 62 -36.85 -9.61 -28.88
N ALA A 63 -36.85 -8.30 -28.66
CA ALA A 63 -37.35 -7.70 -27.42
C ALA A 63 -37.91 -6.29 -27.65
N HIS A 64 -38.47 -5.75 -26.57
CA HIS A 64 -39.02 -4.40 -26.49
C HIS A 64 -38.13 -3.55 -25.57
N ARG A 65 -37.57 -2.45 -26.07
CA ARG A 65 -36.67 -1.54 -25.35
C ARG A 65 -37.26 -1.06 -24.03
N VAL A 66 -38.56 -0.77 -24.03
CA VAL A 66 -39.27 -0.29 -22.84
C VAL A 66 -39.27 -1.32 -21.70
N ILE A 67 -39.46 -2.60 -22.01
CA ILE A 67 -39.48 -3.68 -21.01
C ILE A 67 -38.08 -3.91 -20.46
N LEU A 68 -37.07 -3.97 -21.33
CA LEU A 68 -35.68 -4.13 -20.92
C LEU A 68 -35.19 -2.95 -20.07
N SER A 69 -35.53 -1.71 -20.46
CA SER A 69 -35.18 -0.50 -19.71
C SER A 69 -35.88 -0.42 -18.35
N ALA A 70 -37.12 -0.92 -18.26
CA ALA A 70 -37.85 -0.96 -16.99
C ALA A 70 -37.18 -1.95 -16.02
N CYS A 71 -36.80 -3.13 -16.50
CA CYS A 71 -36.25 -4.21 -15.69
C CYS A 71 -34.76 -4.03 -15.35
N SER A 72 -33.96 -3.44 -16.26
CA SER A 72 -32.51 -3.34 -16.13
C SER A 72 -32.01 -1.89 -16.25
N PRO A 73 -31.29 -1.36 -15.25
CA PRO A 73 -30.63 -0.06 -15.35
C PRO A 73 -29.58 0.00 -16.48
N TYR A 74 -28.92 -1.13 -16.79
CA TYR A 74 -27.97 -1.22 -17.90
C TYR A 74 -28.66 -0.95 -19.25
N PHE A 75 -29.76 -1.66 -19.53
CA PHE A 75 -30.52 -1.44 -20.77
C PHE A 75 -31.17 -0.06 -20.80
N ARG A 76 -31.58 0.48 -19.65
CA ARG A 76 -32.08 1.85 -19.55
C ARG A 76 -31.01 2.84 -20.01
N ALA A 77 -29.81 2.78 -19.44
CA ALA A 77 -28.71 3.65 -19.82
C ALA A 77 -28.34 3.50 -21.31
N MET A 78 -28.37 2.27 -21.83
CA MET A 78 -28.10 1.99 -23.24
C MET A 78 -29.15 2.57 -24.19
N PHE A 79 -30.44 2.44 -23.89
CA PHE A 79 -31.52 2.83 -24.80
C PHE A 79 -32.01 4.27 -24.62
N THR A 80 -31.79 4.88 -23.46
CA THR A 80 -32.17 6.28 -23.21
C THR A 80 -31.00 7.26 -23.29
N GLY A 81 -29.76 6.76 -23.47
CA GLY A 81 -28.57 7.58 -23.60
C GLY A 81 -28.32 8.10 -25.02
N GLU A 82 -27.30 8.96 -25.16
CA GLU A 82 -26.84 9.49 -26.45
C GLU A 82 -25.88 8.55 -27.22
N LEU A 83 -25.69 7.32 -26.73
CA LEU A 83 -24.81 6.32 -27.33
C LEU A 83 -25.37 5.78 -28.66
N ALA A 84 -24.50 5.30 -29.55
CA ALA A 84 -24.89 4.88 -30.90
C ALA A 84 -25.92 3.72 -30.90
N GLU A 85 -25.84 2.85 -29.90
CA GLU A 85 -26.71 1.71 -29.64
C GLU A 85 -28.16 2.14 -29.38
N SER A 86 -28.38 3.36 -28.87
CA SER A 86 -29.74 3.89 -28.65
C SER A 86 -30.50 4.09 -29.96
N ARG A 87 -29.81 4.10 -31.11
CA ARG A 87 -30.42 4.24 -32.45
C ARG A 87 -30.36 2.96 -33.29
N GLN A 88 -29.75 1.89 -32.77
CA GLN A 88 -29.60 0.63 -33.50
C GLN A 88 -30.80 -0.30 -33.31
N THR A 89 -31.21 -0.96 -34.39
CA THR A 89 -32.25 -2.00 -34.36
C THR A 89 -31.67 -3.36 -33.94
N GLU A 90 -30.40 -3.64 -34.24
CA GLU A 90 -29.66 -4.81 -33.76
C GLU A 90 -28.50 -4.36 -32.86
N VAL A 91 -28.42 -4.87 -31.63
CA VAL A 91 -27.37 -4.52 -30.64
C VAL A 91 -26.59 -5.78 -30.28
N VAL A 92 -25.27 -5.75 -30.46
CA VAL A 92 -24.38 -6.87 -30.14
C VAL A 92 -23.94 -6.78 -28.69
N ILE A 93 -24.29 -7.79 -27.89
CA ILE A 93 -23.80 -7.92 -26.51
C ILE A 93 -22.69 -8.97 -26.47
N ARG A 94 -21.52 -8.56 -25.99
CA ARG A 94 -20.33 -9.40 -25.85
C ARG A 94 -20.18 -9.86 -24.42
N ASP A 95 -19.38 -10.91 -24.23
CA ASP A 95 -18.95 -11.39 -22.91
C ASP A 95 -20.09 -11.88 -21.99
N ILE A 96 -21.22 -12.31 -22.58
CA ILE A 96 -22.32 -12.97 -21.88
C ILE A 96 -22.64 -14.30 -22.57
N ASP A 97 -22.89 -15.35 -21.78
CA ASP A 97 -23.34 -16.65 -22.26
C ASP A 97 -24.74 -16.55 -22.91
N GLU A 98 -24.94 -17.23 -24.05
CA GLU A 98 -26.17 -17.14 -24.85
C GLU A 98 -27.41 -17.59 -24.06
N ARG A 99 -27.26 -18.64 -23.24
CA ARG A 99 -28.35 -19.21 -22.46
C ARG A 99 -28.64 -18.37 -21.22
N ALA A 100 -27.59 -17.83 -20.58
CA ALA A 100 -27.76 -16.87 -19.49
C ALA A 100 -28.52 -15.62 -19.96
N MET A 101 -28.16 -15.04 -21.11
CA MET A 101 -28.88 -13.89 -21.66
C MET A 101 -30.36 -14.22 -21.89
N GLU A 102 -30.67 -15.35 -22.52
CA GLU A 102 -32.06 -15.74 -22.77
C GLU A 102 -32.88 -15.85 -21.48
N LEU A 103 -32.34 -16.46 -20.43
CA LEU A 103 -33.00 -16.56 -19.13
C LEU A 103 -33.27 -15.19 -18.49
N LEU A 104 -32.33 -14.25 -18.60
CA LEU A 104 -32.49 -12.90 -18.06
C LEU A 104 -33.52 -12.08 -18.84
N ILE A 105 -33.57 -12.24 -20.17
CA ILE A 105 -34.60 -11.62 -20.99
C ILE A 105 -35.96 -12.26 -20.71
N ASP A 106 -36.05 -13.58 -20.59
CA ASP A 106 -37.30 -14.25 -20.22
C ASP A 106 -37.81 -13.81 -18.85
N PHE A 107 -36.92 -13.62 -17.88
CA PHE A 107 -37.25 -13.04 -16.58
C PHE A 107 -37.88 -11.65 -16.72
N ALA A 108 -37.37 -10.78 -17.59
CA ALA A 108 -37.92 -9.44 -17.79
C ALA A 108 -39.40 -9.44 -18.25
N TYR A 109 -39.87 -10.53 -18.86
CA TYR A 109 -41.25 -10.69 -19.35
C TYR A 109 -42.12 -11.62 -18.50
N THR A 110 -41.52 -12.48 -17.68
CA THR A 110 -42.25 -13.51 -16.91
C THR A 110 -42.14 -13.33 -15.41
N SER A 111 -41.19 -12.51 -14.94
CA SER A 111 -40.80 -12.36 -13.54
C SER A 111 -40.40 -13.69 -12.89
N GLN A 112 -39.93 -14.65 -13.68
CA GLN A 112 -39.53 -15.99 -13.22
C GLN A 112 -38.16 -16.36 -13.79
N VAL A 113 -37.30 -16.90 -12.93
CA VAL A 113 -36.00 -17.47 -13.30
C VAL A 113 -35.72 -18.66 -12.39
N THR A 114 -35.18 -19.74 -12.96
CA THR A 114 -34.80 -20.93 -12.19
C THR A 114 -33.29 -20.98 -12.08
N VAL A 115 -32.77 -20.90 -10.85
CA VAL A 115 -31.33 -20.98 -10.56
C VAL A 115 -30.98 -22.43 -10.19
N GLU A 116 -30.01 -23.00 -10.89
CA GLU A 116 -29.59 -24.39 -10.77
C GLU A 116 -28.06 -24.48 -10.81
N GLU A 117 -27.49 -25.60 -10.38
CA GLU A 117 -26.02 -25.81 -10.38
C GLU A 117 -25.40 -25.62 -11.76
N GLY A 118 -26.08 -26.08 -12.81
CA GLY A 118 -25.60 -26.01 -14.19
C GLY A 118 -25.65 -24.62 -14.82
N ASN A 119 -26.37 -23.66 -14.23
CA ASN A 119 -26.54 -22.32 -14.81
C ASN A 119 -26.04 -21.18 -13.92
N VAL A 120 -25.89 -21.38 -12.62
CA VAL A 120 -25.56 -20.29 -11.67
C VAL A 120 -24.21 -19.62 -11.98
N GLN A 121 -23.24 -20.38 -12.49
CA GLN A 121 -21.91 -19.88 -12.83
C GLN A 121 -21.92 -18.86 -13.98
N THR A 122 -22.80 -19.03 -14.95
CA THR A 122 -22.94 -18.10 -16.10
C THR A 122 -24.02 -17.05 -15.85
N LEU A 123 -25.06 -17.39 -15.09
CA LEU A 123 -26.19 -16.52 -14.77
C LEU A 123 -25.80 -15.38 -13.82
N LEU A 124 -25.00 -15.64 -12.79
CA LEU A 124 -24.61 -14.62 -11.81
C LEU A 124 -23.78 -13.48 -12.43
N PRO A 125 -22.68 -13.75 -13.18
CA PRO A 125 -21.94 -12.67 -13.84
C PRO A 125 -22.78 -11.87 -14.84
N ALA A 126 -23.68 -12.54 -15.57
CA ALA A 126 -24.59 -11.88 -16.51
C ALA A 126 -25.60 -10.97 -15.78
N ALA A 127 -26.16 -11.42 -14.66
CA ALA A 127 -27.05 -10.60 -13.82
C ALA A 127 -26.33 -9.42 -13.18
N CYS A 128 -25.05 -9.58 -12.81
CA CYS A 128 -24.18 -8.48 -12.36
C CYS A 128 -23.99 -7.43 -13.45
N LEU A 129 -23.59 -7.85 -14.65
CA LEU A 129 -23.34 -6.96 -15.78
C LEU A 129 -24.60 -6.20 -16.21
N LEU A 130 -25.74 -6.89 -16.29
CA LEU A 130 -27.04 -6.29 -16.65
C LEU A 130 -27.72 -5.58 -15.46
N GLN A 131 -27.08 -5.52 -14.29
CA GLN A 131 -27.57 -4.84 -13.09
C GLN A 131 -28.97 -5.31 -12.63
N LEU A 132 -29.22 -6.62 -12.71
CA LEU A 132 -30.46 -7.26 -12.25
C LEU A 132 -30.31 -7.76 -10.80
N ALA A 133 -30.53 -6.85 -9.84
CA ALA A 133 -30.25 -7.10 -8.41
C ALA A 133 -31.01 -8.31 -7.83
N GLU A 134 -32.30 -8.48 -8.13
CA GLU A 134 -33.10 -9.60 -7.61
C GLU A 134 -32.52 -10.97 -8.02
N ILE A 135 -31.98 -11.08 -9.23
CA ILE A 135 -31.40 -12.33 -9.73
C ILE A 135 -30.01 -12.55 -9.14
N GLN A 136 -29.24 -11.48 -8.92
CA GLN A 136 -27.96 -11.58 -8.21
C GLN A 136 -28.17 -12.12 -6.80
N GLU A 137 -29.15 -11.58 -6.07
CA GLU A 137 -29.50 -12.03 -4.72
C GLU A 137 -29.95 -13.50 -4.72
N ALA A 138 -30.82 -13.90 -5.65
CA ALA A 138 -31.26 -15.29 -5.79
C ALA A 138 -30.09 -16.24 -6.10
N CYS A 139 -29.16 -15.86 -6.98
CA CYS A 139 -27.96 -16.63 -7.29
C CYS A 139 -27.01 -16.74 -6.09
N CYS A 140 -26.81 -15.64 -5.35
CA CYS A 140 -25.98 -15.63 -4.15
C CYS A 140 -26.58 -16.51 -3.04
N GLU A 141 -27.90 -16.47 -2.86
CA GLU A 141 -28.61 -17.30 -1.90
C GLU A 141 -28.56 -18.78 -2.27
N PHE A 142 -28.73 -19.10 -3.56
CA PHE A 142 -28.54 -20.46 -4.07
C PHE A 142 -27.13 -20.99 -3.79
N LEU A 143 -26.09 -20.20 -4.12
CA LEU A 143 -24.70 -20.56 -3.85
C LEU A 143 -24.43 -20.75 -2.36
N LYS A 144 -24.96 -19.89 -1.49
CA LYS A 144 -24.83 -20.03 -0.02
C LYS A 144 -25.46 -21.33 0.50
N ARG A 145 -26.61 -21.73 -0.04
CA ARG A 145 -27.32 -22.96 0.38
C ARG A 145 -26.64 -24.22 -0.12
N GLN A 146 -25.98 -24.16 -1.27
CA GLN A 146 -25.23 -25.25 -1.86
C GLN A 146 -23.74 -25.24 -1.46
N LEU A 147 -23.33 -24.39 -0.51
CA LEU A 147 -21.95 -24.34 -0.01
C LEU A 147 -21.80 -25.32 1.17
N ASP A 148 -21.26 -26.51 0.90
CA ASP A 148 -21.00 -27.57 1.87
C ASP A 148 -19.48 -27.83 1.98
N PRO A 149 -18.91 -28.05 3.18
CA PRO A 149 -17.49 -28.39 3.36
C PRO A 149 -16.97 -29.53 2.44
N SER A 150 -17.86 -30.42 1.99
CA SER A 150 -17.55 -31.51 1.04
C SER A 150 -17.53 -31.08 -0.43
N ASN A 151 -18.17 -29.96 -0.80
CA ASN A 151 -18.24 -29.48 -2.19
C ASN A 151 -17.47 -28.17 -2.45
N CYS A 152 -17.04 -27.47 -1.41
CA CYS A 152 -16.13 -26.34 -1.54
C CYS A 152 -14.66 -26.80 -1.43
N LEU A 153 -14.13 -27.32 -2.54
CA LEU A 153 -12.68 -27.34 -2.85
C LEU A 153 -11.77 -28.34 -2.11
N GLY A 154 -12.32 -29.36 -1.44
CA GLY A 154 -11.58 -30.24 -0.49
C GLY A 154 -10.29 -30.91 -0.99
N ILE A 155 -10.18 -31.29 -2.27
CA ILE A 155 -9.04 -32.08 -2.77
C ILE A 155 -7.94 -31.17 -3.34
N ARG A 156 -8.29 -30.22 -4.23
CA ARG A 156 -7.31 -29.26 -4.80
C ARG A 156 -6.84 -28.20 -3.80
N VAL A 157 -7.55 -27.95 -2.71
CA VAL A 157 -7.09 -27.04 -1.66
C VAL A 157 -6.14 -27.73 -0.69
N LEU A 158 -6.31 -29.04 -0.44
CA LEU A 158 -5.46 -29.76 0.51
C LEU A 158 -3.99 -29.74 0.11
N GLN A 159 -3.67 -29.84 -1.18
CA GLN A 159 -2.29 -29.66 -1.69
C GLN A 159 -1.68 -28.28 -1.39
N HIS A 160 -2.50 -27.28 -1.07
CA HIS A 160 -2.09 -25.94 -0.65
C HIS A 160 -2.10 -25.75 0.89
N VAL A 161 -2.55 -26.75 1.64
CA VAL A 161 -2.46 -26.83 3.10
C VAL A 161 -1.10 -27.39 3.50
N ARG A 162 -0.45 -26.77 4.50
CA ARG A 162 0.88 -27.17 4.98
C ARG A 162 0.77 -28.21 6.09
N LEU A 163 0.28 -29.39 5.73
CA LEU A 163 0.10 -30.52 6.65
C LEU A 163 1.36 -30.85 7.50
N PRO A 164 2.61 -30.78 6.98
CA PRO A 164 3.81 -31.06 7.76
C PRO A 164 4.07 -30.11 8.94
N LEU A 165 3.37 -28.98 8.99
CA LEU A 165 3.47 -27.97 10.04
C LEU A 165 2.33 -28.06 11.08
N LEU A 166 1.40 -28.99 10.89
CA LEU A 166 0.33 -29.25 11.84
C LEU A 166 0.85 -30.09 13.01
N SER A 167 0.15 -30.04 14.14
CA SER A 167 0.48 -30.93 15.27
C SER A 167 0.23 -32.40 14.89
N PRO A 168 1.07 -33.35 15.34
CA PRO A 168 0.87 -34.77 15.06
C PRO A 168 -0.52 -35.27 15.49
N LYS A 169 -1.03 -34.75 16.62
CA LYS A 169 -2.35 -35.11 17.15
C LYS A 169 -3.49 -34.70 16.22
N PHE A 170 -3.44 -33.50 15.67
CA PHE A 170 -4.46 -33.00 14.73
C PHE A 170 -4.33 -33.67 13.35
N LEU A 171 -3.10 -33.89 12.88
CA LEU A 171 -2.85 -34.55 11.60
C LEU A 171 -3.41 -35.98 11.59
N VAL A 172 -3.15 -36.79 12.62
CA VAL A 172 -3.63 -38.18 12.68
C VAL A 172 -5.09 -38.26 13.13
N GLY A 173 -5.44 -37.54 14.19
CA GLY A 173 -6.75 -37.65 14.82
C GLY A 173 -7.89 -36.93 14.10
N THR A 174 -7.57 -35.96 13.25
CA THR A 174 -8.58 -35.20 12.49
C THR A 174 -8.39 -35.39 11.01
N VAL A 175 -7.27 -34.92 10.44
CA VAL A 175 -7.07 -34.92 8.98
C VAL A 175 -7.01 -36.33 8.40
N GLY A 176 -6.15 -37.20 8.93
CA GLY A 176 -6.00 -38.57 8.44
C GLY A 176 -7.17 -39.50 8.80
N SER A 177 -8.06 -39.09 9.71
CA SER A 177 -9.25 -39.85 10.10
C SER A 177 -10.47 -39.51 9.25
N ASP A 178 -10.43 -38.39 8.54
CA ASP A 178 -11.53 -37.87 7.72
C ASP A 178 -11.87 -38.81 6.54
N PRO A 179 -13.16 -39.12 6.31
CA PRO A 179 -13.58 -40.01 5.23
C PRO A 179 -13.14 -39.57 3.83
N LEU A 180 -13.12 -38.25 3.56
CA LEU A 180 -12.78 -37.70 2.24
C LEU A 180 -11.30 -37.86 1.92
N ILE A 181 -10.46 -37.74 2.95
CA ILE A 181 -9.02 -37.97 2.87
C ILE A 181 -8.71 -39.45 2.69
N LYS A 182 -9.44 -40.35 3.36
CA LYS A 182 -9.24 -41.79 3.24
C LYS A 182 -9.69 -42.36 1.89
N SER A 183 -10.71 -41.75 1.27
CA SER A 183 -11.25 -42.19 -0.01
C SER A 183 -10.39 -41.82 -1.22
N ASP A 184 -9.48 -40.85 -1.08
CA ASP A 184 -8.68 -40.30 -2.17
C ASP A 184 -7.21 -40.71 -2.07
N GLU A 185 -6.56 -41.01 -3.20
CA GLU A 185 -5.16 -41.45 -3.22
C GLU A 185 -4.18 -40.28 -3.02
N GLU A 186 -4.38 -39.16 -3.72
CA GLU A 186 -3.51 -37.98 -3.63
C GLU A 186 -3.55 -37.35 -2.22
N CYS A 187 -4.72 -37.31 -1.58
CA CYS A 187 -4.86 -36.83 -0.21
C CYS A 187 -4.14 -37.72 0.81
N ARG A 188 -4.14 -39.04 0.60
CA ARG A 188 -3.38 -39.97 1.46
C ARG A 188 -1.89 -39.72 1.32
N ASP A 189 -1.40 -39.53 0.09
CA ASP A 189 0.01 -39.22 -0.17
C ASP A 189 0.45 -37.92 0.51
N LEU A 190 -0.39 -36.88 0.50
CA LEU A 190 -0.12 -35.61 1.18
C LEU A 190 -0.05 -35.75 2.71
N VAL A 191 -0.92 -36.59 3.29
CA VAL A 191 -0.90 -36.88 4.72
C VAL A 191 0.33 -37.72 5.09
N ASP A 192 0.72 -38.65 4.23
CA ASP A 192 1.89 -39.50 4.45
C ASP A 192 3.21 -38.71 4.28
N GLU A 193 3.29 -37.77 3.34
CA GLU A 193 4.36 -36.76 3.25
C GLU A 193 4.53 -36.03 4.60
N ALA A 194 3.41 -35.56 5.17
CA ALA A 194 3.41 -34.84 6.44
C ALA A 194 3.77 -35.72 7.63
N LYS A 195 3.29 -36.96 7.69
CA LYS A 195 3.69 -37.93 8.72
C LYS A 195 5.18 -38.21 8.65
N ASN A 196 5.73 -38.49 7.47
CA ASN A 196 7.15 -38.77 7.28
C ASN A 196 8.02 -37.59 7.75
N TYR A 197 7.64 -36.36 7.39
CA TYR A 197 8.33 -35.15 7.83
C TYR A 197 8.33 -34.98 9.37
N LEU A 198 7.24 -35.36 10.04
CA LEU A 198 7.11 -35.28 11.49
C LEU A 198 7.86 -36.42 12.20
N LEU A 199 7.84 -37.63 11.63
CA LEU A 199 8.44 -38.85 12.17
C LEU A 199 9.97 -38.94 11.98
N LEU A 200 10.53 -38.24 10.99
CA LEU A 200 11.96 -38.28 10.66
C LEU A 200 12.64 -36.89 10.84
N PRO A 201 12.84 -36.39 12.08
CA PRO A 201 13.41 -35.07 12.31
C PRO A 201 14.81 -34.85 11.72
N GLN A 202 15.62 -35.91 11.66
CA GLN A 202 17.00 -35.87 11.19
C GLN A 202 17.10 -35.73 9.66
N GLU A 203 16.06 -36.16 8.93
CA GLU A 203 16.01 -36.12 7.46
C GLU A 203 15.28 -34.88 6.91
N ARG A 204 14.69 -34.05 7.78
CA ARG A 204 14.01 -32.80 7.39
C ARG A 204 14.82 -31.87 6.47
N PRO A 205 16.17 -31.77 6.56
CA PRO A 205 16.94 -30.97 5.60
C PRO A 205 16.80 -31.45 4.15
N LEU A 206 16.55 -32.74 3.94
CA LEU A 206 16.38 -33.38 2.63
C LEU A 206 14.92 -33.34 2.14
N MET A 207 13.96 -33.15 3.05
CA MET A 207 12.50 -33.13 2.77
C MET A 207 11.95 -31.71 2.57
N GLN A 208 12.76 -30.79 2.06
CA GLN A 208 12.37 -29.38 1.92
C GLN A 208 11.47 -29.16 0.69
N GLY A 209 10.34 -28.49 0.91
CA GLY A 209 9.37 -28.20 -0.14
C GLY A 209 8.41 -27.07 0.22
N PRO A 210 7.51 -26.69 -0.69
CA PRO A 210 6.55 -25.59 -0.47
C PRO A 210 5.65 -25.80 0.76
N ARG A 211 5.35 -27.06 1.10
CA ARG A 211 4.49 -27.45 2.21
C ARG A 211 5.21 -27.63 3.55
N THR A 212 6.50 -27.94 3.55
CA THR A 212 7.31 -28.14 4.76
C THR A 212 7.93 -26.84 5.30
N ARG A 213 7.69 -25.72 4.62
CA ARG A 213 8.13 -24.38 5.04
C ARG A 213 6.95 -23.54 5.52
N PRO A 214 7.00 -22.89 6.70
CA PRO A 214 5.95 -21.98 7.16
C PRO A 214 5.58 -20.95 6.10
N ARG A 215 4.27 -20.68 5.98
CA ARG A 215 3.75 -19.61 5.13
C ARG A 215 4.35 -18.31 5.68
N LYS A 216 5.22 -17.62 4.93
CA LYS A 216 5.59 -16.25 5.31
C LYS A 216 4.27 -15.46 5.29
N PRO A 217 3.86 -14.81 6.39
CA PRO A 217 2.69 -13.94 6.34
C PRO A 217 2.90 -12.96 5.19
N ILE A 218 1.85 -12.64 4.43
CA ILE A 218 1.83 -11.40 3.66
C ILE A 218 1.84 -10.30 4.73
N ARG A 219 3.03 -9.98 5.22
CA ARG A 219 3.23 -8.72 5.91
C ARG A 219 2.95 -7.70 4.83
N CYS A 220 1.96 -6.84 5.05
CA CYS A 220 1.90 -5.56 4.40
C CYS A 220 3.34 -5.01 4.44
N GLY A 221 3.99 -4.97 3.27
CA GLY A 221 5.44 -4.84 3.19
C GLY A 221 5.88 -3.49 3.74
N GLU A 222 7.14 -3.42 4.14
CA GLU A 222 7.80 -2.13 4.19
C GLU A 222 7.94 -1.60 2.76
N VAL A 223 7.61 -0.33 2.57
CA VAL A 223 7.87 0.42 1.33
C VAL A 223 8.91 1.49 1.61
N LEU A 224 9.69 1.83 0.60
CA LEU A 224 10.72 2.86 0.69
C LEU A 224 10.28 4.10 -0.07
N PHE A 225 10.51 5.27 0.51
CA PHE A 225 10.29 6.56 -0.14
C PHE A 225 11.64 7.22 -0.39
N ALA A 226 11.86 7.70 -1.62
CA ALA A 226 12.97 8.57 -1.99
C ALA A 226 12.45 9.99 -2.19
N VAL A 227 12.94 10.93 -1.38
CA VAL A 227 12.36 12.27 -1.24
C VAL A 227 13.36 13.33 -1.71
N GLY A 228 12.92 14.15 -2.66
CA GLY A 228 13.66 15.32 -3.13
C GLY A 228 15.01 14.97 -3.76
N GLY A 229 16.01 15.82 -3.50
CA GLY A 229 17.36 15.71 -4.04
C GLY A 229 17.69 16.79 -5.05
N TRP A 230 18.80 16.59 -5.76
CA TRP A 230 19.33 17.48 -6.78
C TRP A 230 19.55 16.69 -8.08
N CYS A 231 19.15 17.28 -9.21
CA CYS A 231 19.47 16.76 -10.53
C CYS A 231 19.66 17.92 -11.51
N SER A 232 20.75 17.89 -12.28
CA SER A 232 20.99 18.78 -13.43
C SER A 232 20.88 20.29 -13.13
N GLY A 233 21.20 20.72 -11.91
CA GLY A 233 21.19 22.14 -11.53
C GLY A 233 19.94 22.59 -10.76
N ASP A 234 18.96 21.70 -10.57
CA ASP A 234 17.72 22.02 -9.86
C ASP A 234 17.51 21.14 -8.63
N ALA A 235 16.99 21.77 -7.56
CA ALA A 235 16.41 21.06 -6.43
C ALA A 235 15.07 20.44 -6.84
N ILE A 236 14.78 19.25 -6.31
CA ILE A 236 13.61 18.44 -6.69
C ILE A 236 12.60 18.42 -5.54
N SER A 237 11.32 18.54 -5.84
CA SER A 237 10.21 18.34 -4.89
C SER A 237 9.54 16.97 -5.02
N SER A 238 9.79 16.26 -6.12
CA SER A 238 9.16 14.98 -6.42
C SER A 238 9.62 13.88 -5.47
N VAL A 239 8.71 12.93 -5.24
CA VAL A 239 8.88 11.83 -4.30
C VAL A 239 8.51 10.54 -5.01
N GLU A 240 9.31 9.51 -4.80
CA GLU A 240 9.07 8.19 -5.36
C GLU A 240 8.90 7.15 -4.25
N ARG A 241 7.93 6.25 -4.43
CA ARG A 241 7.69 5.08 -3.59
C ARG A 241 8.20 3.84 -4.30
N TYR A 242 9.04 3.07 -3.65
CA TYR A 242 9.49 1.75 -4.05
C TYR A 242 8.72 0.67 -3.29
N ASP A 243 8.13 -0.25 -4.05
CA ASP A 243 7.54 -1.47 -3.51
C ASP A 243 8.47 -2.67 -3.79
N PRO A 244 9.12 -3.25 -2.75
CA PRO A 244 10.02 -4.38 -2.93
C PRO A 244 9.32 -5.67 -3.37
N GLN A 245 7.99 -5.78 -3.22
CA GLN A 245 7.26 -6.98 -3.64
C GLN A 245 7.05 -7.01 -5.14
N THR A 246 6.74 -5.86 -5.75
CA THR A 246 6.57 -5.72 -7.20
C THR A 246 7.85 -5.29 -7.90
N ASN A 247 8.85 -4.82 -7.14
CA ASN A 247 10.08 -4.20 -7.64
C ASN A 247 9.80 -2.97 -8.53
N GLU A 248 8.76 -2.20 -8.19
CA GLU A 248 8.36 -1.01 -8.95
C GLU A 248 8.60 0.28 -8.18
N TRP A 249 8.99 1.32 -8.92
CA TRP A 249 9.04 2.70 -8.45
C TRP A 249 7.86 3.49 -9.01
N ARG A 250 7.06 4.10 -8.13
CA ARG A 250 5.91 4.93 -8.49
C ARG A 250 6.09 6.34 -7.96
N MET A 251 5.66 7.31 -8.77
CA MET A 251 5.59 8.70 -8.31
C MET A 251 4.43 8.83 -7.31
N VAL A 252 4.67 9.54 -6.22
CA VAL A 252 3.62 9.94 -5.26
C VAL A 252 3.54 11.47 -5.20
N ALA A 253 2.66 12.01 -4.36
CA ALA A 253 2.51 13.45 -4.22
C ALA A 253 3.85 14.13 -3.92
N SER A 254 4.11 15.22 -4.64
CA SER A 254 5.33 16.01 -4.46
C SER A 254 5.21 16.90 -3.23
N MET A 255 6.35 17.21 -2.61
CA MET A 255 6.43 18.21 -1.55
C MET A 255 6.01 19.59 -2.10
N SER A 256 5.55 20.47 -1.22
CA SER A 256 5.18 21.84 -1.58
C SER A 256 6.42 22.68 -1.94
N LYS A 257 7.57 22.37 -1.32
CA LYS A 257 8.86 22.97 -1.65
C LYS A 257 9.83 22.00 -2.32
N ARG A 258 10.67 22.52 -3.21
CA ARG A 258 11.84 21.81 -3.73
C ARG A 258 12.90 21.75 -2.61
N ARG A 259 13.53 20.60 -2.42
CA ARG A 259 14.51 20.41 -1.35
C ARG A 259 15.64 19.47 -1.79
N CYS A 260 16.87 19.96 -1.83
CA CYS A 260 18.07 19.13 -1.83
C CYS A 260 18.75 19.17 -0.46
N GLY A 261 19.50 18.12 -0.11
CA GLY A 261 20.09 17.98 1.23
C GLY A 261 19.03 17.92 2.33
N VAL A 262 17.85 17.38 2.02
CA VAL A 262 16.72 17.26 2.93
C VAL A 262 16.97 16.13 3.92
N GLY A 263 16.69 16.37 5.21
CA GLY A 263 16.71 15.32 6.21
C GLY A 263 15.37 14.59 6.25
N VAL A 264 15.39 13.25 6.20
CA VAL A 264 14.18 12.44 6.13
C VAL A 264 14.18 11.36 7.19
N SER A 265 13.05 11.19 7.87
CA SER A 265 12.81 10.06 8.77
C SER A 265 11.31 9.84 8.95
N VAL A 266 10.94 8.75 9.61
CA VAL A 266 9.55 8.34 9.81
C VAL A 266 9.22 8.35 11.29
N LEU A 267 8.16 9.09 11.65
CA LEU A 267 7.61 9.17 13.01
C LEU A 267 6.10 8.95 12.93
N ASP A 268 5.57 8.06 13.76
CA ASP A 268 4.13 7.73 13.82
C ASP A 268 3.52 7.44 12.43
N ASP A 269 4.23 6.62 11.63
CA ASP A 269 3.88 6.22 10.26
C ASP A 269 3.78 7.38 9.23
N LEU A 270 4.26 8.57 9.59
CA LEU A 270 4.35 9.73 8.71
C LEU A 270 5.80 10.00 8.31
N LEU A 271 6.00 10.37 7.05
CA LEU A 271 7.31 10.70 6.50
C LEU A 271 7.59 12.19 6.69
N TYR A 272 8.63 12.55 7.43
CA TYR A 272 9.01 13.94 7.67
C TYR A 272 10.15 14.38 6.75
N ALA A 273 10.03 15.56 6.16
CA ALA A 273 11.05 16.23 5.36
C ALA A 273 11.49 17.53 6.04
N VAL A 274 12.70 17.54 6.58
CA VAL A 274 13.22 18.61 7.45
C VAL A 274 14.30 19.41 6.73
N GLY A 275 14.10 20.74 6.65
CA GLY A 275 15.09 21.67 6.10
C GLY A 275 15.39 21.44 4.61
N GLY A 276 16.66 21.59 4.23
CA GLY A 276 17.16 21.50 2.86
C GLY A 276 17.45 22.86 2.25
N HIS A 277 17.70 22.85 0.94
CA HIS A 277 17.91 24.03 0.11
C HIS A 277 17.04 23.92 -1.15
N ASP A 278 16.35 25.00 -1.54
CA ASP A 278 15.40 24.99 -2.67
C ASP A 278 16.02 25.40 -4.02
N GLY A 279 17.32 25.70 -4.03
CA GLY A 279 18.04 26.25 -5.18
C GLY A 279 18.41 27.72 -4.98
N SER A 280 17.69 28.43 -4.11
CA SER A 280 17.90 29.85 -3.84
C SER A 280 18.15 30.15 -2.36
N SER A 281 17.52 29.40 -1.45
CA SER A 281 17.51 29.68 -0.02
C SER A 281 17.67 28.42 0.83
N TYR A 282 18.35 28.57 1.96
CA TYR A 282 18.40 27.57 3.02
C TYR A 282 17.09 27.56 3.80
N LEU A 283 16.55 26.37 4.09
CA LEU A 283 15.22 26.20 4.65
C LEU A 283 15.27 25.76 6.12
N ASN A 284 14.37 26.30 6.94
CA ASN A 284 14.04 25.79 8.28
C ASN A 284 12.67 25.08 8.33
N SER A 285 11.88 25.21 7.25
CA SER A 285 10.54 24.62 7.12
C SER A 285 10.57 23.09 7.17
N VAL A 286 9.50 22.51 7.68
CA VAL A 286 9.30 21.06 7.80
C VAL A 286 7.95 20.71 7.18
N GLU A 287 7.91 19.63 6.41
CA GLU A 287 6.68 19.08 5.86
C GLU A 287 6.57 17.61 6.26
N ARG A 288 5.35 17.10 6.42
CA ARG A 288 5.11 15.67 6.66
C ARG A 288 4.15 15.10 5.62
N TYR A 289 4.38 13.85 5.25
CA TYR A 289 3.59 13.12 4.27
C TYR A 289 2.86 11.96 4.92
N ASP A 290 1.57 11.87 4.62
CA ASP A 290 0.73 10.75 5.00
C ASP A 290 0.54 9.81 3.80
N PRO A 291 1.10 8.58 3.84
CA PRO A 291 0.94 7.61 2.77
C PRO A 291 -0.51 7.18 2.54
N LYS A 292 -1.38 7.27 3.55
CA LYS A 292 -2.79 6.84 3.43
C LYS A 292 -3.60 7.81 2.60
N THR A 293 -3.29 9.09 2.68
CA THR A 293 -3.98 10.16 1.95
C THR A 293 -3.21 10.60 0.70
N ASN A 294 -1.95 10.19 0.56
CA ASN A 294 -1.03 10.64 -0.49
C ASN A 294 -0.93 12.18 -0.52
N GLN A 295 -0.79 12.79 0.66
CA GLN A 295 -0.74 14.25 0.80
C GLN A 295 0.39 14.70 1.71
N TRP A 296 0.97 15.85 1.35
CA TRP A 296 1.92 16.59 2.18
C TRP A 296 1.20 17.67 2.98
N SER A 297 1.60 17.85 4.24
CA SER A 297 1.12 18.91 5.13
C SER A 297 2.30 19.76 5.61
N SER A 298 2.12 21.09 5.59
CA SER A 298 3.07 22.08 6.12
C SER A 298 2.65 22.58 7.52
N ASP A 299 2.05 21.70 8.31
CA ASP A 299 1.49 21.98 9.64
C ASP A 299 2.49 21.74 10.79
N VAL A 300 3.70 21.31 10.46
CA VAL A 300 4.79 21.05 11.40
C VAL A 300 5.53 22.34 11.71
N ALA A 301 5.78 22.61 12.99
CA ALA A 301 6.57 23.78 13.38
C ALA A 301 7.95 23.79 12.70
N PRO A 302 8.44 24.98 12.28
CA PRO A 302 9.76 25.09 11.69
C PRO A 302 10.85 24.88 12.76
N THR A 303 12.03 24.45 12.31
CA THR A 303 13.23 24.40 13.16
C THR A 303 13.72 25.81 13.52
N SER A 304 14.49 25.95 14.61
CA SER A 304 14.93 27.27 15.09
C SER A 304 15.92 27.98 14.15
N THR A 305 16.59 27.21 13.28
CA THR A 305 17.55 27.72 12.28
C THR A 305 17.38 27.00 10.96
N CYS A 306 17.67 27.68 9.86
CA CYS A 306 17.79 27.03 8.56
C CYS A 306 18.89 25.96 8.61
N ARG A 307 18.66 24.84 7.93
CA ARG A 307 19.61 23.74 7.86
C ARG A 307 19.46 22.97 6.56
N THR A 308 20.56 22.71 5.86
CA THR A 308 20.64 21.74 4.78
C THR A 308 21.70 20.69 5.07
N SER A 309 21.61 19.53 4.42
CA SER A 309 22.44 18.35 4.68
C SER A 309 22.40 17.93 6.15
N VAL A 310 21.19 17.99 6.73
CA VAL A 310 20.90 17.65 8.14
C VAL A 310 20.65 16.14 8.28
N GLY A 311 21.19 15.54 9.34
CA GLY A 311 20.84 14.16 9.71
C GLY A 311 19.55 14.12 10.50
N VAL A 312 18.61 13.23 10.14
CA VAL A 312 17.32 13.10 10.83
C VAL A 312 17.03 11.67 11.22
N ALA A 313 16.68 11.44 12.49
CA ALA A 313 16.31 10.11 13.00
C ALA A 313 15.33 10.21 14.18
N VAL A 314 14.61 9.12 14.44
CA VAL A 314 13.66 9.02 15.55
C VAL A 314 14.23 8.22 16.71
N LEU A 315 14.17 8.79 17.92
CA LEU A 315 14.56 8.12 19.16
C LEU A 315 13.57 8.46 20.28
N GLY A 316 12.99 7.43 20.90
CA GLY A 316 12.08 7.60 22.04
C GLY A 316 10.81 8.39 21.72
N GLY A 317 10.27 8.28 20.50
CA GLY A 317 9.08 9.01 20.06
C GLY A 317 9.33 10.47 19.64
N PHE A 318 10.59 10.89 19.57
CA PHE A 318 10.95 12.23 19.12
C PHE A 318 11.78 12.19 17.84
N LEU A 319 11.58 13.18 16.96
CA LEU A 319 12.38 13.37 15.76
C LEU A 319 13.56 14.30 16.07
N TYR A 320 14.79 13.88 15.79
CA TYR A 320 15.99 14.67 16.01
C TYR A 320 16.53 15.21 14.69
N ALA A 321 16.86 16.49 14.65
CA ALA A 321 17.55 17.15 13.55
C ALA A 321 18.97 17.51 14.00
N VAL A 322 19.96 16.85 13.40
CA VAL A 322 21.36 16.82 13.85
C VAL A 322 22.27 17.50 12.83
N GLY A 323 22.93 18.58 13.25
CA GLY A 323 23.93 19.27 12.42
C GLY A 323 23.35 19.93 11.17
N GLY A 324 24.10 19.84 10.06
CA GLY A 324 23.83 20.51 8.80
C GLY A 324 24.64 21.81 8.64
N GLN A 325 24.21 22.66 7.72
CA GLN A 325 24.73 24.02 7.54
C GLN A 325 23.59 25.02 7.34
N ASP A 326 23.76 26.25 7.82
CA ASP A 326 22.78 27.33 7.75
C ASP A 326 23.04 28.33 6.61
N GLY A 327 24.08 28.08 5.80
CA GLY A 327 24.56 28.98 4.75
C GLY A 327 25.70 29.90 5.16
N VAL A 328 26.03 29.95 6.46
CA VAL A 328 27.17 30.69 7.00
C VAL A 328 28.18 29.72 7.61
N SER A 329 27.73 28.72 8.35
CA SER A 329 28.60 27.81 9.10
C SER A 329 28.06 26.39 9.16
N CYS A 330 28.99 25.46 9.38
CA CYS A 330 28.62 24.08 9.75
C CYS A 330 28.10 24.06 11.19
N LEU A 331 27.03 23.31 11.41
CA LEU A 331 26.32 23.26 12.68
C LEU A 331 26.73 22.03 13.49
N ASN A 332 26.90 22.22 14.79
CA ASN A 332 26.91 21.14 15.78
C ASN A 332 25.60 21.11 16.61
N ILE A 333 24.66 22.02 16.30
CA ILE A 333 23.39 22.17 16.99
C ILE A 333 22.51 20.94 16.72
N VAL A 334 21.78 20.53 17.75
CA VAL A 334 20.80 19.44 17.67
C VAL A 334 19.47 19.93 18.23
N GLU A 335 18.40 19.68 17.48
CA GLU A 335 17.04 19.98 17.90
C GLU A 335 16.20 18.72 17.90
N ARG A 336 15.28 18.64 18.85
CA ARG A 336 14.34 17.54 19.01
C ARG A 336 12.92 18.06 18.87
N TYR A 337 12.13 17.42 18.01
CA TYR A 337 10.72 17.69 17.81
C TYR A 337 9.86 16.75 18.65
N ASP A 338 8.93 17.34 19.40
CA ASP A 338 7.84 16.63 20.06
C ASP A 338 6.56 16.73 19.20
N PRO A 339 6.04 15.61 18.65
CA PRO A 339 4.82 15.63 17.84
C PRO A 339 3.57 15.99 18.66
N LYS A 340 3.57 15.79 19.98
CA LYS A 340 2.43 16.12 20.85
C LYS A 340 2.32 17.62 21.09
N GLU A 341 3.45 18.30 21.21
CA GLU A 341 3.51 19.75 21.42
C GLU A 341 3.64 20.54 20.12
N ASN A 342 3.87 19.86 18.99
CA ASN A 342 4.28 20.47 17.72
C ASN A 342 5.41 21.48 17.90
N LYS A 343 6.47 21.09 18.61
CA LYS A 343 7.52 22.03 19.03
C LYS A 343 8.92 21.42 18.91
N TRP A 344 9.84 22.22 18.36
CA TRP A 344 11.27 21.95 18.37
C TRP A 344 11.93 22.54 19.61
N THR A 345 12.78 21.76 20.27
CA THR A 345 13.57 22.19 21.43
C THR A 345 15.04 21.82 21.21
N ARG A 346 15.95 22.75 21.51
CA ARG A 346 17.39 22.46 21.47
C ARG A 346 17.77 21.48 22.59
N VAL A 347 18.57 20.49 22.23
CA VAL A 347 19.21 19.55 23.17
C VAL A 347 20.72 19.78 23.14
N ALA A 348 21.51 18.98 23.87
CA ALA A 348 22.95 19.13 23.86
C ALA A 348 23.52 19.05 22.43
N SER A 349 24.37 20.01 22.11
CA SER A 349 25.09 20.07 20.84
C SER A 349 26.17 18.99 20.79
N MET A 350 26.49 18.54 19.57
CA MET A 350 27.65 17.69 19.32
C MET A 350 28.95 18.44 19.65
N SER A 351 30.01 17.69 19.94
CA SER A 351 31.35 18.28 20.13
C SER A 351 31.92 18.84 18.82
N THR A 352 31.57 18.22 17.69
CA THR A 352 32.07 18.57 16.36
C THR A 352 30.96 19.13 15.48
N ARG A 353 31.25 20.15 14.66
CA ARG A 353 30.35 20.66 13.63
C ARG A 353 30.31 19.68 12.46
N ARG A 354 29.11 19.35 11.97
CA ARG A 354 28.95 18.32 10.94
C ARG A 354 27.83 18.69 9.96
N LEU A 355 28.20 19.02 8.72
CA LEU A 355 27.27 19.04 7.59
C LEU A 355 27.32 17.70 6.85
N GLY A 356 26.20 17.25 6.27
CA GLY A 356 26.15 15.98 5.54
C GLY A 356 26.45 14.78 6.43
N VAL A 357 26.12 14.91 7.71
CA VAL A 357 26.22 13.86 8.73
C VAL A 357 25.15 12.81 8.49
N ALA A 358 25.52 11.54 8.64
CA ALA A 358 24.55 10.45 8.64
C ALA A 358 24.23 10.05 10.09
N VAL A 359 22.98 9.69 10.34
CA VAL A 359 22.51 9.35 11.69
C VAL A 359 21.87 7.97 11.73
N ALA A 360 22.01 7.29 12.85
CA ALA A 360 21.43 5.97 13.10
C ALA A 360 21.02 5.84 14.56
N VAL A 361 19.99 5.05 14.86
CA VAL A 361 19.51 4.82 16.23
C VAL A 361 19.64 3.35 16.57
N LEU A 362 20.46 3.05 17.59
CA LEU A 362 20.74 1.67 18.02
C LEU A 362 20.94 1.61 19.53
N GLY A 363 20.28 0.65 20.18
CA GLY A 363 20.44 0.41 21.62
C GLY A 363 20.04 1.60 22.50
N GLY A 364 19.06 2.41 22.07
CA GLY A 364 18.60 3.60 22.81
C GLY A 364 19.49 4.84 22.64
N PHE A 365 20.51 4.79 21.79
CA PHE A 365 21.39 5.92 21.49
C PHE A 365 21.18 6.41 20.05
N LEU A 366 21.36 7.71 19.85
CA LEU A 366 21.43 8.34 18.52
C LEU A 366 22.89 8.55 18.13
N TYR A 367 23.33 7.97 17.03
CA TYR A 367 24.69 8.09 16.52
C TYR A 367 24.75 9.14 15.41
N ALA A 368 25.76 10.00 15.46
CA ALA A 368 26.16 10.93 14.42
C ALA A 368 27.48 10.45 13.83
N VAL A 369 27.46 10.05 12.56
CA VAL A 369 28.54 9.34 11.88
C VAL A 369 29.08 10.21 10.74
N GLY A 370 30.37 10.53 10.79
CA GLY A 370 31.06 11.26 9.72
C GLY A 370 30.51 12.68 9.50
N GLY A 371 30.32 13.04 8.23
CA GLY A 371 29.98 14.40 7.80
C GLY A 371 31.22 15.22 7.44
N SER A 372 31.08 16.54 7.42
CA SER A 372 32.16 17.49 7.14
C SER A 372 32.09 18.66 8.12
N ASP A 373 33.23 19.12 8.61
CA ASP A 373 33.34 20.30 9.49
C ASP A 373 33.29 21.64 8.72
N GLY A 374 33.27 21.55 7.39
CA GLY A 374 33.30 22.69 6.47
C GLY A 374 34.60 22.76 5.67
N THR A 375 35.64 22.06 6.12
CA THR A 375 36.94 21.97 5.48
C THR A 375 37.22 20.55 4.99
N SER A 376 37.01 19.55 5.85
CA SER A 376 37.36 18.16 5.57
C SER A 376 36.22 17.20 5.91
N PRO A 377 36.09 16.09 5.16
CA PRO A 377 35.27 14.97 5.57
C PRO A 377 35.80 14.36 6.88
N LEU A 378 34.88 13.87 7.71
CA LEU A 378 35.16 13.36 9.05
C LEU A 378 35.01 11.83 9.07
N ASN A 379 35.86 11.17 9.85
CA ASN A 379 35.67 9.77 10.25
C ASN A 379 35.18 9.64 11.70
N THR A 380 35.10 10.76 12.43
CA THR A 380 34.72 10.77 13.85
C THR A 380 33.24 10.41 14.01
N VAL A 381 32.93 9.77 15.14
CA VAL A 381 31.58 9.30 15.46
C VAL A 381 31.26 9.69 16.89
N GLU A 382 30.05 10.19 17.10
CA GLU A 382 29.53 10.55 18.42
C GLU A 382 28.19 9.87 18.64
N ARG A 383 27.88 9.47 19.88
CA ARG A 383 26.56 8.96 20.27
C ARG A 383 25.94 9.83 21.35
N TYR A 384 24.66 10.07 21.23
CA TYR A 384 23.85 10.84 22.17
C TYR A 384 23.08 9.92 23.10
N ASN A 385 23.20 10.18 24.41
CA ASN A 385 22.37 9.57 25.43
C ASN A 385 21.22 10.54 25.81
N PRO A 386 19.95 10.22 25.51
CA PRO A 386 18.83 11.09 25.83
C PRO A 386 18.57 11.25 27.33
N GLN A 387 18.99 10.29 28.17
CA GLN A 387 18.82 10.36 29.62
C GLN A 387 19.81 11.34 30.27
N GLU A 388 21.02 11.42 29.72
CA GLU A 388 22.05 12.34 30.20
C GLU A 388 22.02 13.69 29.49
N ASN A 389 21.26 13.78 28.38
CA ASN A 389 21.34 14.90 27.43
C ASN A 389 22.81 15.22 27.08
N ARG A 390 23.56 14.18 26.68
CA ARG A 390 25.01 14.31 26.45
C ARG A 390 25.48 13.46 25.27
N TRP A 391 26.44 14.01 24.53
CA TRP A 391 27.18 13.32 23.47
C TRP A 391 28.47 12.71 24.00
N HIS A 392 28.81 11.53 23.50
CA HIS A 392 30.04 10.81 23.80
C HIS A 392 30.71 10.37 22.50
N THR A 393 32.01 10.66 22.35
CA THR A 393 32.80 10.17 21.23
C THR A 393 32.98 8.66 21.34
N VAL A 394 32.82 7.94 20.22
CA VAL A 394 33.06 6.50 20.11
C VAL A 394 34.11 6.24 19.02
N SER A 395 34.45 4.98 18.79
CA SER A 395 35.49 4.63 17.82
C SER A 395 35.22 5.24 16.43
N PRO A 396 36.23 5.86 15.81
CA PRO A 396 36.08 6.46 14.50
C PRO A 396 35.99 5.39 13.41
N MET A 397 35.38 5.76 12.28
CA MET A 397 35.43 4.99 11.05
C MET A 397 36.86 4.86 10.52
N GLY A 398 37.11 3.80 9.76
CA GLY A 398 38.38 3.61 9.05
C GLY A 398 38.58 4.64 7.92
N THR A 399 37.49 5.07 7.29
CA THR A 399 37.51 6.04 6.19
C THR A 399 36.75 7.31 6.58
N ARG A 400 37.26 8.48 6.14
CA ARG A 400 36.55 9.76 6.26
C ARG A 400 35.42 9.82 5.24
N ARG A 401 34.22 10.20 5.68
CA ARG A 401 33.03 10.15 4.83
C ARG A 401 32.13 11.35 5.10
N LYS A 402 31.89 12.17 4.07
CA LYS A 402 30.75 13.09 4.02
C LYS A 402 29.71 12.62 3.01
N HIS A 403 28.44 13.00 3.21
CA HIS A 403 27.33 12.59 2.33
C HIS A 403 27.20 11.07 2.17
N LEU A 404 27.54 10.32 3.23
CA LEU A 404 27.35 8.87 3.32
C LEU A 404 25.89 8.52 3.63
N GLY A 405 25.54 7.26 3.43
CA GLY A 405 24.34 6.66 4.00
C GLY A 405 24.65 5.87 5.26
N CYS A 406 23.79 5.97 6.28
CA CYS A 406 23.85 5.11 7.47
C CYS A 406 22.50 4.44 7.74
N ALA A 407 22.55 3.18 8.15
CA ALA A 407 21.38 2.41 8.55
C ALA A 407 21.76 1.34 9.57
N VAL A 408 20.81 0.95 10.41
CA VAL A 408 20.99 -0.18 11.32
C VAL A 408 20.57 -1.46 10.60
N TYR A 409 21.47 -2.43 10.56
CA TYR A 409 21.21 -3.75 9.98
C TYR A 409 21.88 -4.82 10.84
N GLN A 410 21.15 -5.87 11.20
CA GLN A 410 21.65 -6.97 12.06
C GLN A 410 22.35 -6.47 13.34
N ASP A 411 21.70 -5.55 14.07
CA ASP A 411 22.20 -4.94 15.31
C ASP A 411 23.55 -4.21 15.19
N MET A 412 23.94 -3.80 13.99
CA MET A 412 25.13 -3.02 13.71
C MET A 412 24.78 -1.79 12.89
N ILE A 413 25.61 -0.75 12.98
CA ILE A 413 25.44 0.46 12.17
C ILE A 413 26.30 0.30 10.93
N TYR A 414 25.68 0.28 9.75
CA TYR A 414 26.39 0.26 8.47
C TYR A 414 26.56 1.68 7.97
N SER A 415 27.77 1.97 7.50
CA SER A 415 28.20 3.22 6.88
C SER A 415 28.65 2.92 5.45
N VAL A 416 27.99 3.51 4.46
CA VAL A 416 28.13 3.11 3.06
C VAL A 416 28.32 4.34 2.18
N GLY A 417 29.29 4.25 1.27
CA GLY A 417 29.57 5.29 0.28
C GLY A 417 30.03 6.61 0.91
N GLY A 418 29.54 7.71 0.35
CA GLY A 418 29.97 9.07 0.66
C GLY A 418 31.16 9.51 -0.20
N ARG A 419 31.87 10.54 0.27
CA ARG A 419 33.09 11.05 -0.33
C ARG A 419 34.17 11.24 0.73
N ASP A 420 35.39 10.82 0.42
CA ASP A 420 36.58 11.14 1.23
C ASP A 420 37.22 12.45 0.76
N ASP A 421 38.49 12.68 1.12
CA ASP A 421 39.22 13.89 0.74
C ASP A 421 39.42 14.02 -0.79
N THR A 422 39.32 12.90 -1.53
CA THR A 422 39.71 12.80 -2.94
C THR A 422 38.59 12.32 -3.88
N THR A 423 37.76 11.37 -3.47
CA THR A 423 36.90 10.62 -4.39
C THR A 423 35.59 10.16 -3.73
N GLU A 424 34.57 9.96 -4.56
CA GLU A 424 33.34 9.26 -4.21
C GLU A 424 33.64 7.79 -3.89
N LEU A 425 32.98 7.25 -2.87
CA LEU A 425 33.30 5.95 -2.28
C LEU A 425 32.26 4.89 -2.67
N SER A 426 32.73 3.68 -2.96
CA SER A 426 31.91 2.47 -2.97
C SER A 426 32.11 1.61 -1.71
N SER A 427 33.13 1.92 -0.90
CA SER A 427 33.45 1.16 0.30
C SER A 427 32.35 1.27 1.35
N ALA A 428 32.23 0.22 2.17
CA ALA A 428 31.32 0.13 3.29
C ALA A 428 32.05 -0.36 4.54
N GLU A 429 31.55 0.02 5.71
CA GLU A 429 32.04 -0.44 7.01
C GLU A 429 30.88 -0.52 7.99
N ARG A 430 31.00 -1.40 8.99
CA ARG A 430 29.97 -1.59 10.02
C ARG A 430 30.54 -1.46 11.42
N TYR A 431 29.77 -0.86 12.32
CA TYR A 431 30.10 -0.65 13.71
C TYR A 431 29.35 -1.62 14.61
N ASN A 432 30.10 -2.31 15.48
CA ASN A 432 29.53 -3.13 16.54
C ASN A 432 29.61 -2.38 17.88
N PRO A 433 28.46 -2.00 18.48
CA PRO A 433 28.44 -1.26 19.74
C PRO A 433 28.96 -2.06 20.94
N ARG A 434 28.99 -3.40 20.86
CA ARG A 434 29.51 -4.26 21.95
C ARG A 434 31.02 -4.23 22.02
N THR A 435 31.70 -4.19 20.88
CA THR A 435 33.16 -4.16 20.80
C THR A 435 33.70 -2.74 20.63
N ASN A 436 32.83 -1.76 20.36
CA ASN A 436 33.21 -0.39 20.00
C ASN A 436 34.24 -0.38 18.86
N GLN A 437 33.97 -1.14 17.79
CA GLN A 437 34.89 -1.29 16.66
C GLN A 437 34.14 -1.21 15.34
N TRP A 438 34.81 -0.63 14.34
CA TRP A 438 34.42 -0.67 12.94
C TRP A 438 35.11 -1.83 12.24
N SER A 439 34.43 -2.44 11.29
CA SER A 439 34.98 -3.50 10.43
C SER A 439 34.58 -3.25 8.99
N PRO A 440 35.46 -3.49 8.01
CA PRO A 440 35.13 -3.33 6.61
C PRO A 440 34.03 -4.29 6.18
N VAL A 441 33.20 -3.83 5.25
CA VAL A 441 32.18 -4.61 4.54
C VAL A 441 32.54 -4.58 3.07
N VAL A 442 32.16 -5.61 2.32
CA VAL A 442 32.35 -5.65 0.86
C VAL A 442 31.85 -4.36 0.21
N ALA A 443 32.62 -3.85 -0.74
CA ALA A 443 32.29 -2.62 -1.45
C ALA A 443 31.08 -2.82 -2.37
N MET A 444 30.32 -1.74 -2.55
CA MET A 444 29.30 -1.65 -3.59
C MET A 444 29.93 -1.74 -4.98
N THR A 445 29.09 -2.05 -5.97
CA THR A 445 29.41 -2.04 -7.40
C THR A 445 29.76 -0.64 -7.88
N SER A 446 28.97 0.36 -7.47
CA SER A 446 29.15 1.75 -7.86
C SER A 446 29.64 2.62 -6.69
N ARG A 447 30.40 3.66 -7.01
CA ARG A 447 30.70 4.75 -6.05
C ARG A 447 29.44 5.58 -5.85
N ARG A 448 29.11 5.95 -4.61
CA ARG A 448 27.87 6.68 -4.30
C ARG A 448 28.09 7.72 -3.20
N SER A 449 28.30 8.97 -3.59
CA SER A 449 28.15 10.13 -2.69
C SER A 449 26.71 10.63 -2.69
N GLY A 450 26.23 11.10 -1.53
CA GLY A 450 24.84 11.49 -1.31
C GLY A 450 23.86 10.32 -1.49
N VAL A 451 24.28 9.12 -1.06
CA VAL A 451 23.53 7.87 -1.14
C VAL A 451 22.49 7.79 -0.03
N GLY A 452 21.27 7.39 -0.37
CA GLY A 452 20.27 7.00 0.61
C GLY A 452 20.51 5.56 1.06
N LEU A 453 20.52 5.28 2.36
CA LEU A 453 20.67 3.93 2.89
C LEU A 453 19.53 3.61 3.84
N ALA A 454 18.86 2.49 3.61
CA ALA A 454 17.72 2.06 4.42
C ALA A 454 17.61 0.54 4.46
N VAL A 455 16.91 0.02 5.47
CA VAL A 455 16.54 -1.40 5.54
C VAL A 455 15.06 -1.54 5.21
N VAL A 456 14.74 -2.35 4.21
CA VAL A 456 13.37 -2.57 3.74
C VAL A 456 13.11 -4.07 3.66
N ASN A 457 12.07 -4.54 4.34
CA ASN A 457 11.73 -5.96 4.47
C ASN A 457 12.92 -6.83 4.91
N GLY A 458 13.79 -6.26 5.78
CA GLY A 458 14.99 -6.94 6.27
C GLY A 458 16.15 -7.02 5.28
N GLN A 459 16.12 -6.25 4.19
CA GLN A 459 17.23 -6.13 3.24
C GLN A 459 17.83 -4.72 3.30
N LEU A 460 19.16 -4.62 3.38
CA LEU A 460 19.87 -3.35 3.37
C LEU A 460 20.03 -2.85 1.93
N MET A 461 19.53 -1.65 1.65
CA MET A 461 19.42 -1.07 0.30
C MET A 461 20.11 0.28 0.22
N ALA A 462 21.02 0.44 -0.74
CA ALA A 462 21.66 1.69 -1.12
C ALA A 462 20.98 2.28 -2.38
N VAL A 463 20.58 3.55 -2.31
CA VAL A 463 19.69 4.18 -3.30
C VAL A 463 20.33 5.44 -3.87
N GLY A 464 20.47 5.50 -5.20
CA GLY A 464 20.89 6.71 -5.92
C GLY A 464 22.33 7.15 -5.62
N GLY A 465 22.55 8.46 -5.60
CA GLY A 465 23.84 9.10 -5.35
C GLY A 465 24.55 9.57 -6.62
N PHE A 466 25.82 9.94 -6.48
CA PHE A 466 26.72 10.39 -7.55
C PHE A 466 28.04 9.61 -7.50
N ASP A 467 28.51 9.14 -8.65
CA ASP A 467 29.70 8.28 -8.76
C ASP A 467 31.00 9.03 -9.12
N GLY A 468 30.94 10.37 -9.23
CA GLY A 468 32.03 11.22 -9.70
C GLY A 468 31.80 11.75 -11.12
N THR A 469 30.93 11.10 -11.90
CA THR A 469 30.60 11.47 -13.28
C THR A 469 29.10 11.64 -13.50
N THR A 470 28.29 10.72 -12.97
CA THR A 470 26.87 10.58 -13.28
C THR A 470 26.02 10.50 -12.02
N TYR A 471 24.87 11.20 -12.06
CA TYR A 471 23.80 11.03 -11.08
C TYR A 471 23.14 9.66 -11.27
N LEU A 472 23.14 8.84 -10.23
CA LEU A 472 22.66 7.47 -10.27
C LEU A 472 21.16 7.38 -10.01
N LYS A 473 20.50 6.47 -10.72
CA LYS A 473 19.13 6.01 -10.43
C LYS A 473 19.08 4.56 -9.95
N THR A 474 20.20 3.84 -10.04
CA THR A 474 20.29 2.44 -9.65
C THR A 474 20.22 2.29 -8.13
N ILE A 475 19.80 1.10 -7.70
CA ILE A 475 19.83 0.68 -6.30
C ILE A 475 20.71 -0.56 -6.15
N GLU A 476 21.29 -0.74 -4.97
CA GLU A 476 22.06 -1.93 -4.63
C GLU A 476 21.53 -2.54 -3.34
N VAL A 477 21.32 -3.86 -3.34
CA VAL A 477 20.87 -4.61 -2.16
C VAL A 477 22.01 -5.47 -1.66
N TYR A 478 22.33 -5.36 -0.37
CA TYR A 478 23.36 -6.16 0.27
C TYR A 478 22.84 -7.56 0.58
N ASP A 479 23.55 -8.57 0.07
CA ASP A 479 23.34 -9.99 0.39
C ASP A 479 24.43 -10.41 1.41
N PRO A 480 24.09 -10.59 2.70
CA PRO A 480 25.05 -10.95 3.71
C PRO A 480 25.54 -12.41 3.58
N ASP A 481 24.75 -13.30 2.99
CA ASP A 481 25.10 -14.72 2.84
C ASP A 481 26.13 -14.90 1.72
N ALA A 482 25.93 -14.17 0.61
CA ALA A 482 26.89 -14.13 -0.49
C ALA A 482 28.01 -13.09 -0.30
N ASN A 483 27.92 -12.25 0.75
CA ASN A 483 28.79 -11.11 1.01
C ASN A 483 29.04 -10.28 -0.26
N THR A 484 27.97 -9.84 -0.91
CA THR A 484 28.03 -9.05 -2.15
C THR A 484 26.87 -8.06 -2.25
N TRP A 485 27.03 -7.03 -3.07
CA TRP A 485 25.96 -6.12 -3.43
C TRP A 485 25.38 -6.49 -4.79
N ARG A 486 24.06 -6.64 -4.85
CA ARG A 486 23.34 -6.89 -6.11
C ARG A 486 22.78 -5.59 -6.64
N LEU A 487 23.21 -5.22 -7.85
CA LEU A 487 22.73 -4.05 -8.56
C LEU A 487 21.38 -4.33 -9.23
N TYR A 488 20.42 -3.43 -9.02
CA TYR A 488 19.14 -3.43 -9.71
C TYR A 488 18.96 -2.12 -10.48
N GLY A 489 18.19 -2.19 -11.57
CA GLY A 489 17.56 -1.00 -12.14
C GLY A 489 16.75 -0.29 -11.05
N GLY A 490 16.64 1.03 -11.14
CA GLY A 490 16.01 1.80 -10.07
C GLY A 490 15.46 3.12 -10.57
N MET A 491 14.78 3.81 -9.65
CA MET A 491 14.18 5.15 -9.69
C MET A 491 13.86 5.75 -11.07
N ASN A 492 12.66 6.32 -11.17
CA ASN A 492 12.25 7.05 -12.37
C ASN A 492 13.14 8.28 -12.61
N TYR A 493 13.64 8.92 -11.55
CA TYR A 493 14.57 10.04 -11.61
C TYR A 493 15.94 9.74 -10.98
N ARG A 494 16.96 10.43 -11.49
CA ARG A 494 18.30 10.46 -10.89
C ARG A 494 18.29 11.44 -9.72
N ARG A 495 18.83 11.05 -8.56
CA ARG A 495 18.77 11.85 -7.32
C ARG A 495 20.12 11.84 -6.60
N LEU A 496 20.69 13.02 -6.37
CA LEU A 496 21.78 13.23 -5.42
C LEU A 496 21.26 13.97 -4.18
N GLY A 497 21.62 13.50 -2.99
CA GLY A 497 21.31 14.21 -1.75
C GLY A 497 19.81 14.33 -1.46
N GLY A 498 19.03 13.34 -1.93
CA GLY A 498 17.68 13.08 -1.45
C GLY A 498 17.72 12.30 -0.14
N GLY A 499 16.62 12.33 0.61
CA GLY A 499 16.47 11.50 1.80
C GLY A 499 15.69 10.22 1.50
N VAL A 500 15.90 9.19 2.30
CA VAL A 500 15.11 7.95 2.24
C VAL A 500 14.37 7.71 3.56
N GLY A 501 13.14 7.21 3.46
CA GLY A 501 12.34 6.80 4.63
C GLY A 501 11.62 5.50 4.36
N VAL A 502 11.41 4.69 5.38
CA VAL A 502 10.76 3.38 5.27
C VAL A 502 9.51 3.37 6.12
N ILE A 503 8.38 3.04 5.50
CA ILE A 503 7.09 2.96 6.18
C ILE A 503 6.58 1.53 6.10
N LYS A 504 6.13 1.02 7.25
CA LYS A 504 5.41 -0.25 7.34
C LYS A 504 3.97 0.00 6.90
N MET A 505 3.57 -0.61 5.80
CA MET A 505 2.17 -0.56 5.41
C MET A 505 1.34 -1.38 6.41
N THR A 506 0.17 -0.88 6.81
CA THR A 506 -0.74 -1.62 7.70
C THR A 506 -1.80 -2.42 6.92
N HIS A 507 -1.97 -2.15 5.63
CA HIS A 507 -2.90 -2.86 4.73
C HIS A 507 -2.22 -3.24 3.40
N CYS A 508 -2.55 -4.42 2.88
CA CYS A 508 -2.27 -4.78 1.49
C CYS A 508 -3.26 -3.98 0.65
N GLU A 509 -2.81 -2.92 -0.02
CA GLU A 509 -3.60 -2.21 -1.02
C GLU A 509 -3.82 -3.18 -2.19
N SER A 510 -4.88 -4.00 -2.15
CA SER A 510 -5.36 -4.69 -3.34
C SER A 510 -6.32 -3.83 -4.14
N HIS A 511 -6.92 -2.77 -3.58
CA HIS A 511 -7.85 -1.89 -4.29
C HIS A 511 -7.94 -0.50 -3.66
N ILE A 512 -6.89 0.32 -3.79
CA ILE A 512 -7.00 1.79 -3.93
C ILE A 512 -5.86 2.16 -4.88
N TRP A 513 -6.14 3.06 -5.83
CA TRP A 513 -5.34 3.45 -7.01
C TRP A 513 -5.62 2.62 -8.26
#